data_AF-A0A5R9AIV9-F1
#
_entry.id   AF-A0A5R9AIV9-F1
#
_cell.length_a   1.000
_cell.length_b   1.000
_cell.length_c   1.000
_cell.angle_alpha   90.00
_cell.angle_beta   90.00
_cell.angle_gamma   90.00
#
_symmetry.space_group_name_H-M   'P 1'
#
loop_
_entity.id
_entity.type
_entity.pdbx_description
1 polymer ?
#
loop_
_entity_poly.entity_id
_entity_poly.type
_entity_poly.pdbx_seq_one_letter_code
_entity_poly.pdbx_strand_id
1 'polypeptide(L)'
;MKKLTALLLLMPLAAGAQASDFCTGIGLFARAGALYRNEGKTEQQAIAAVHEGSAKLDADTQMVVRYFVRFGYHGGQTPDQASANAEQKCRQYEAYSERRSAMN
;
A
#
# COMPACT_ATOMS: atom_id res chain seq x y z
N MET A 1 -15.67 15.10 48.33
CA MET A 1 -15.10 15.91 47.24
C MET A 1 -13.83 15.24 46.74
N LYS A 2 -13.71 15.06 45.40
CA LYS A 2 -12.45 14.86 44.63
C LYS A 2 -11.67 13.59 44.99
N LYS A 3 -11.26 12.70 44.09
CA LYS A 3 -11.06 12.59 42.64
C LYS A 3 -10.76 11.09 42.45
N LEU A 4 -11.14 10.48 41.32
CA LEU A 4 -10.40 9.36 40.66
C LEU A 4 -11.19 8.75 39.49
N THR A 5 -12.16 9.47 38.92
CA THR A 5 -12.66 9.24 37.56
C THR A 5 -11.68 9.79 36.50
N ALA A 6 -10.40 9.43 36.58
CA ALA A 6 -9.36 9.99 35.70
C ALA A 6 -8.41 8.91 35.12
N LEU A 7 -8.91 7.71 34.84
CA LEU A 7 -8.14 6.63 34.21
C LEU A 7 -8.65 6.22 32.83
N LEU A 8 -9.58 6.99 32.23
CA LEU A 8 -10.18 6.69 30.92
C LEU A 8 -9.68 7.58 29.76
N LEU A 9 -8.68 8.44 29.96
CA LEU A 9 -8.30 9.45 28.95
C LEU A 9 -6.97 9.21 28.23
N LEU A 10 -6.46 7.97 28.21
CA LEU A 10 -5.29 7.63 27.41
C LEU A 10 -5.56 6.41 26.54
N MET A 11 -6.67 6.42 25.79
CA MET A 11 -6.61 5.86 24.45
C MET A 11 -5.93 6.92 23.59
N PRO A 12 -4.63 6.80 23.25
CA PRO A 12 -4.15 7.57 22.12
C PRO A 12 -5.06 7.15 20.98
N LEU A 13 -5.79 8.11 20.43
CA LEU A 13 -6.38 7.98 19.10
C LEU A 13 -5.19 7.69 18.19
N ALA A 14 -4.86 6.40 18.04
CA ALA A 14 -4.24 5.88 16.86
C ALA A 14 -5.29 6.05 15.76
N ALA A 15 -5.56 7.30 15.41
CA ALA A 15 -6.00 7.67 14.08
C ALA A 15 -4.83 7.26 13.19
N GLY A 16 -4.73 5.96 12.91
CA GLY A 16 -3.95 5.49 11.78
C GLY A 16 -4.53 6.25 10.61
N ALA A 17 -3.76 7.19 10.05
CA ALA A 17 -4.17 7.91 8.86
C ALA A 17 -4.61 6.84 7.86
N GLN A 18 -5.89 6.89 7.48
CA GLN A 18 -6.41 6.01 6.45
C GLN A 18 -5.53 6.20 5.22
N ALA A 19 -5.16 5.10 4.57
CA ALA A 19 -4.37 5.17 3.36
C ALA A 19 -5.09 6.04 2.33
N SER A 20 -4.36 6.90 1.63
CA SER A 20 -4.88 7.55 0.43
C SER A 20 -5.36 6.48 -0.56
N ASP A 21 -6.26 6.85 -1.47
CA ASP A 21 -6.70 5.95 -2.54
C ASP A 21 -5.51 5.45 -3.36
N PHE A 22 -4.49 6.31 -3.53
CA PHE A 22 -3.24 5.96 -4.18
C PHE A 22 -2.47 4.86 -3.42
N CYS A 23 -2.25 5.02 -2.12
CA CYS A 23 -1.58 4.00 -1.31
C CYS A 23 -2.39 2.70 -1.22
N THR A 24 -3.71 2.80 -1.16
CA THR A 24 -4.62 1.64 -1.21
C THR A 24 -4.44 0.90 -2.54
N GLY A 25 -4.42 1.61 -3.67
CA GLY A 25 -4.16 1.04 -4.99
C GLY A 25 -2.80 0.33 -5.08
N ILE A 26 -1.74 0.95 -4.56
CA ILE A 26 -0.41 0.34 -4.43
C ILE A 26 -0.47 -1.00 -3.67
N GLY A 27 -1.19 -1.03 -2.54
CA GLY A 27 -1.42 -2.24 -1.76
C GLY A 27 -2.14 -3.33 -2.58
N LEU A 28 -3.13 -2.97 -3.38
CA LEU A 28 -3.86 -3.92 -4.23
C LEU A 28 -2.98 -4.51 -5.34
N PHE A 29 -2.09 -3.73 -5.96
CA PHE A 29 -1.17 -4.25 -6.98
C PHE A 29 -0.12 -5.19 -6.40
N ALA A 30 0.41 -4.89 -5.20
CA ALA A 30 1.28 -5.82 -4.47
C ALA A 30 0.55 -7.11 -4.10
N ARG A 31 -0.70 -7.02 -3.65
CA ARG A 31 -1.54 -8.20 -3.40
C ARG A 31 -1.70 -9.06 -4.66
N ALA A 32 -2.01 -8.45 -5.80
CA ALA A 32 -2.20 -9.14 -7.06
C ALA A 32 -0.93 -9.91 -7.47
N GLY A 33 0.24 -9.28 -7.39
CA GLY A 33 1.51 -9.96 -7.67
C GLY A 33 1.73 -11.21 -6.81
N ALA A 34 1.46 -11.10 -5.50
CA ALA A 34 1.59 -12.21 -4.57
C ALA A 34 0.56 -13.33 -4.82
N LEU A 35 -0.67 -12.98 -5.21
CA LEU A 35 -1.70 -13.95 -5.61
C LEU A 35 -1.23 -14.76 -6.83
N TYR A 36 -0.79 -14.07 -7.89
CA TYR A 36 -0.34 -14.75 -9.10
C TYR A 36 0.85 -15.67 -8.86
N ARG A 37 1.81 -15.28 -8.02
CA ARG A 37 2.89 -16.18 -7.60
C ARG A 37 2.32 -17.42 -6.90
N ASN A 38 1.41 -17.25 -5.95
CA ASN A 38 0.81 -18.37 -5.20
C ASN A 38 0.01 -19.31 -6.12
N GLU A 39 -0.55 -18.80 -7.20
CA GLU A 39 -1.22 -19.58 -8.26
C GLU A 39 -0.23 -20.29 -9.22
N GLY A 40 1.08 -20.12 -9.04
CA GLY A 40 2.11 -20.71 -9.91
C GLY A 40 2.21 -20.03 -11.28
N LYS A 41 1.67 -18.81 -11.44
CA LYS A 41 1.80 -18.02 -12.67
C LYS A 41 3.19 -17.38 -12.75
N THR A 42 3.59 -17.00 -13.96
CA THR A 42 4.83 -16.25 -14.16
C THR A 42 4.65 -14.77 -13.84
N GLU A 43 5.75 -14.06 -13.57
CA GLU A 43 5.74 -12.61 -13.36
C GLU A 43 5.14 -11.88 -14.57
N GLN A 44 5.48 -12.32 -15.78
CA GLN A 44 4.95 -11.72 -17.01
C GLN A 44 3.44 -11.91 -17.12
N GLN A 45 2.90 -13.05 -16.71
CA GLN A 45 1.45 -13.28 -16.64
C GLN A 45 0.79 -12.39 -15.59
N ALA A 46 1.41 -12.22 -14.42
CA ALA A 46 0.92 -11.33 -13.37
C ALA A 46 0.87 -9.87 -13.85
N ILE A 47 1.95 -9.40 -14.49
CA ILE A 47 2.03 -8.06 -15.06
C ILE A 47 0.97 -7.90 -16.15
N ALA A 48 0.88 -8.82 -17.11
CA ALA A 48 -0.06 -8.71 -18.22
C ALA A 48 -1.52 -8.62 -17.75
N ALA A 49 -1.91 -9.44 -16.77
CA ALA A 49 -3.27 -9.47 -16.25
C ALA A 49 -3.69 -8.16 -15.56
N VAL A 50 -2.77 -7.52 -14.83
CA VAL A 50 -3.02 -6.20 -14.23
C VAL A 50 -2.88 -5.10 -15.30
N HIS A 51 -2.02 -5.31 -16.29
CA HIS A 51 -1.71 -4.33 -17.32
C HIS A 51 -2.91 -4.04 -18.23
N GLU A 52 -3.69 -5.06 -18.58
CA GLU A 52 -4.90 -4.93 -19.40
C GLU A 52 -5.92 -3.95 -18.79
N GLY A 53 -6.11 -4.01 -17.47
CA GLY A 53 -6.95 -3.04 -16.74
C GLY A 53 -6.34 -1.63 -16.64
N SER A 54 -5.01 -1.53 -16.67
CA SER A 54 -4.26 -0.26 -16.53
C SER A 54 -3.93 0.44 -17.86
N ALA A 55 -4.26 -0.17 -19.01
CA ALA A 55 -3.79 0.29 -20.32
C ALA A 55 -4.30 1.70 -20.71
N LYS A 56 -5.36 2.18 -20.06
CA LYS A 56 -5.91 3.53 -20.24
C LYS A 56 -5.24 4.59 -19.36
N LEU A 57 -4.37 4.19 -18.44
CA LEU A 57 -3.63 5.09 -17.54
C LEU A 57 -2.39 5.65 -18.26
N ASP A 58 -1.87 6.76 -17.75
CA ASP A 58 -0.61 7.34 -18.26
C ASP A 58 0.60 6.41 -17.99
N ALA A 59 1.70 6.68 -18.71
CA ALA A 59 2.89 5.83 -18.69
C ALA A 59 3.55 5.71 -17.31
N ASP A 60 3.51 6.77 -16.51
CA ASP A 60 4.10 6.79 -15.17
C ASP A 60 3.26 5.93 -14.23
N THR A 61 1.93 6.08 -14.29
CA THR A 61 1.00 5.21 -13.54
C THR A 61 1.17 3.74 -13.93
N GLN A 62 1.31 3.42 -15.21
CA GLN A 62 1.59 2.04 -15.65
C GLN A 62 2.91 1.50 -15.10
N MET A 63 3.94 2.34 -14.99
CA MET A 63 5.22 1.97 -14.39
C MET A 63 5.06 1.66 -12.90
N VAL A 64 4.32 2.49 -12.17
CA VAL A 64 4.00 2.28 -10.75
C VAL A 64 3.23 0.97 -10.54
N VAL A 65 2.19 0.73 -11.35
CA VAL A 65 1.42 -0.53 -11.32
C VAL A 65 2.34 -1.74 -11.49
N ARG A 66 3.17 -1.75 -12.55
CA ARG A 66 4.11 -2.85 -12.82
C ARG A 66 5.11 -3.05 -11.67
N TYR A 67 5.61 -1.97 -11.09
CA TYR A 67 6.54 -2.02 -9.96
C TYR A 67 5.92 -2.75 -8.76
N PHE A 68 4.69 -2.40 -8.38
CA PHE A 68 4.06 -3.01 -7.21
C PHE A 68 3.57 -4.43 -7.46
N VAL A 69 3.16 -4.78 -8.68
CA VAL A 69 2.95 -6.19 -9.05
C VAL A 69 4.24 -7.00 -8.87
N ARG A 70 5.38 -6.49 -9.34
CA ARG A 70 6.69 -7.15 -9.14
C ARG A 70 7.07 -7.27 -7.67
N PHE A 71 6.87 -6.21 -6.89
CA PHE A 71 7.13 -6.20 -5.45
C PHE A 71 6.35 -7.33 -4.75
N GLY A 72 5.06 -7.44 -5.05
CA GLY A 72 4.21 -8.50 -4.56
C GLY A 72 4.65 -9.88 -5.00
N TYR A 73 4.91 -10.04 -6.29
CA TYR A 73 5.27 -11.32 -6.92
C TYR A 73 6.57 -11.90 -6.36
N HIS A 74 7.63 -11.07 -6.25
CA HIS A 74 8.93 -11.52 -5.76
C HIS A 74 9.02 -11.58 -4.23
N GLY A 75 8.09 -10.93 -3.51
CA GLY A 75 8.08 -10.95 -2.06
C GLY A 75 7.69 -12.32 -1.49
N GLY A 76 8.40 -12.82 -0.49
CA GLY A 76 8.04 -14.07 0.23
C GLY A 76 6.82 -13.94 1.17
N GLN A 77 5.99 -12.92 0.97
CA GLN A 77 4.89 -12.54 1.84
C GLN A 77 3.56 -13.10 1.32
N THR A 78 2.62 -13.37 2.22
CA THR A 78 1.23 -13.65 1.82
C THR A 78 0.62 -12.45 1.09
N PRO A 79 -0.43 -12.63 0.27
CA PRO A 79 -1.06 -11.52 -0.45
C PRO A 79 -1.50 -10.36 0.45
N ASP A 80 -2.10 -10.67 1.61
CA ASP A 80 -2.55 -9.64 2.54
C ASP A 80 -1.36 -8.91 3.18
N GLN A 81 -0.27 -9.61 3.51
CA GLN A 81 0.97 -8.99 4.00
C GLN A 81 1.63 -8.12 2.93
N ALA A 82 1.69 -8.57 1.68
CA ALA A 82 2.23 -7.79 0.56
C ALA A 82 1.43 -6.49 0.39
N SER A 83 0.11 -6.57 0.50
CA SER A 83 -0.80 -5.42 0.46
C SER A 83 -0.51 -4.42 1.59
N ALA A 84 -0.58 -4.89 2.84
CA ALA A 84 -0.40 -4.04 4.01
C ALA A 84 0.99 -3.38 4.04
N ASN A 85 2.03 -4.12 3.66
CA ASN A 85 3.40 -3.61 3.64
C ASN A 85 3.62 -2.55 2.55
N ALA A 86 3.07 -2.76 1.35
CA ALA A 86 3.17 -1.79 0.26
C ALA A 86 2.39 -0.51 0.59
N GLU A 87 1.16 -0.64 1.10
CA GLU A 87 0.33 0.47 1.55
C GLU A 87 1.02 1.27 2.68
N GLN A 88 1.58 0.58 3.67
CA GLN A 88 2.31 1.22 4.76
C GLN A 88 3.55 1.99 4.27
N LYS A 89 4.34 1.40 3.36
CA LYS A 89 5.51 2.08 2.76
C LYS A 89 5.10 3.33 2.00
N CYS A 90 3.99 3.26 1.26
CA CYS A 90 3.45 4.42 0.56
C CYS A 90 3.04 5.54 1.53
N ARG A 91 2.29 5.23 2.60
CA ARG A 91 1.92 6.23 3.61
C ARG A 91 3.13 6.91 4.26
N GLN A 92 4.21 6.17 4.51
CA GLN A 92 5.44 6.73 5.04
C GLN A 92 6.06 7.75 4.06
N TYR A 93 6.00 7.47 2.77
CA TYR A 93 6.47 8.39 1.73
C TYR A 93 5.58 9.63 1.61
N GLU A 94 4.25 9.48 1.59
CA GLU A 94 3.32 10.61 1.58
C GLU A 94 3.55 11.52 2.78
N ALA A 95 3.61 10.96 3.99
CA ALA A 95 3.86 11.73 5.21
C ALA A 95 5.23 12.43 5.20
N TYR A 96 6.26 11.82 4.59
CA TYR A 96 7.56 12.47 4.42
C TYR A 96 7.51 13.61 3.39
N SER A 97 6.81 13.40 2.27
CA SER A 97 6.62 14.40 1.21
C SER A 97 5.86 15.62 1.73
N GLU A 98 4.76 15.42 2.45
CA GLU A 98 3.98 16.48 3.08
C GLU A 98 4.81 17.30 4.06
N ARG A 99 5.59 16.63 4.93
CA ARG A 99 6.50 17.31 5.85
C ARG A 99 7.53 18.15 5.12
N ARG A 100 8.12 17.64 4.02
CA ARG A 100 9.08 18.39 3.21
C ARG A 100 8.43 19.62 2.56
N SER A 101 7.25 19.46 1.99
CA SER A 101 6.52 20.57 1.35
C SER A 101 6.11 21.66 2.35
N ALA A 102 5.81 21.31 3.61
CA ALA A 102 5.48 22.29 4.65
C ALA A 102 6.69 23.05 5.21
N MET A 103 7.91 22.58 4.96
CA MET A 103 9.16 23.24 5.38
C MET A 103 9.77 24.16 4.31
N ASN A 104 9.22 24.14 3.10
CA ASN A 104 9.63 24.98 1.97
C ASN A 104 8.56 26.05 1.69
#